data_AF-E1KMD5-F1
#
_entry.id   AF-E1KMD5-F1
#
_cell.length_a   1.000
_cell.length_b   1.000
_cell.length_c   1.000
_cell.angle_alpha   90.00
_cell.angle_beta   90.00
_cell.angle_gamma   90.00
#
_symmetry.space_group_name_H-M   'P 1'
#
loop_
_entity.id
_entity.type
_entity.pdbx_description
1 polymer ?
#
loop_
_entity_poly.entity_id
_entity_poly.type
_entity_poly.pdbx_seq_one_letter_code
_entity_poly.pdbx_strand_id
1 'polypeptide(L)'
;MKTNNNPKIRTNTSNQRSYFDWGSKMQVIRKGNGEIAMTESELVKFFGVTWRKLNHRLQTIIKSSNLHPEERSTVERVTVRDKELAGYASLYPLPIIIALSFQLDSTGAHFFRKYIINELQRPTTTLTPVFLFGDTQH
;
A
#
# COMPACT_ATOMS: atom_id res chain seq x y z
N MET A 1 29.08 29.08 25.63
CA MET A 1 27.71 28.57 25.42
C MET A 1 27.65 27.96 24.04
N LYS A 2 27.68 26.62 23.90
CA LYS A 2 27.62 25.94 22.59
C LYS A 2 26.15 25.71 22.23
N THR A 3 25.66 26.39 21.20
CA THR A 3 24.30 26.20 20.68
C THR A 3 24.24 24.95 19.82
N ASN A 4 23.75 23.85 20.39
CA ASN A 4 23.41 22.62 19.68
C ASN A 4 22.00 22.73 19.09
N ASN A 5 21.88 23.44 17.97
CA ASN A 5 20.66 23.42 17.16
C ASN A 5 20.63 22.10 16.38
N ASN A 6 20.38 20.98 17.06
CA ASN A 6 20.05 19.75 16.39
C ASN A 6 18.52 19.69 16.31
N PRO A 7 17.88 20.01 15.17
CA PRO A 7 16.47 19.75 15.01
C PRO A 7 16.33 18.23 15.09
N LYS A 8 15.83 17.75 16.23
CA LYS A 8 15.43 16.35 16.46
C LYS A 8 14.80 15.86 15.17
N ILE A 9 15.48 14.90 14.55
CA ILE A 9 15.06 14.13 13.39
C ILE A 9 13.59 13.78 13.61
N ARG A 10 12.70 14.58 13.00
CA ARG A 10 11.31 14.23 12.78
C ARG A 10 11.43 13.02 11.86
N THR A 11 11.35 11.83 12.45
CA THR A 11 11.24 10.57 11.73
C THR A 11 9.96 10.66 10.91
N ASN A 12 10.08 11.24 9.72
CA ASN A 12 9.01 11.38 8.76
C ASN A 12 8.47 9.97 8.51
N THR A 13 7.24 9.70 8.93
CA THR A 13 6.53 8.44 8.68
C THR A 13 6.53 8.05 7.19
N SER A 14 6.70 9.03 6.28
CA SER A 14 6.89 8.76 4.84
C SER A 14 8.22 8.10 4.45
N ASN A 15 9.26 8.19 5.30
CA ASN A 15 10.60 7.64 5.03
C ASN A 15 10.75 6.16 5.45
N GLN A 16 9.80 5.63 6.22
CA GLN A 16 9.83 4.24 6.71
C GLN A 16 8.69 3.38 6.17
N ARG A 17 8.00 3.79 5.09
CA ARG A 17 6.94 2.99 4.47
C ARG A 17 7.45 2.19 3.28
N SER A 18 6.86 1.03 3.07
CA SER A 18 7.08 0.22 1.87
C SER A 18 6.14 0.69 0.75
N TYR A 19 6.55 0.58 -0.52
CA TYR A 19 5.69 0.93 -1.67
C TYR A 19 6.04 0.09 -2.91
N PHE A 20 5.14 0.06 -3.90
CA PHE A 20 5.37 -0.64 -5.16
C PHE A 20 6.04 0.25 -6.20
N ASP A 21 6.98 -0.32 -6.96
CA ASP A 21 7.64 0.35 -8.08
C ASP A 21 7.81 -0.61 -9.27
N TRP A 22 7.41 -0.14 -10.45
CA TRP A 22 7.59 -0.86 -11.72
C TRP A 22 9.06 -0.96 -12.12
N GLY A 23 9.87 0.07 -11.82
CA GLY A 23 11.29 0.12 -12.20
C GLY A 23 12.11 -1.03 -11.63
N SER A 24 11.69 -1.55 -10.48
CA SER A 24 12.36 -2.62 -9.75
C SER A 24 11.81 -4.03 -10.04
N LYS A 25 11.36 -4.30 -11.27
CA LYS A 25 10.67 -5.56 -11.65
C LYS A 25 9.38 -5.81 -10.87
N MET A 26 8.65 -4.75 -10.52
CA MET A 26 7.44 -4.85 -9.69
C MET A 26 7.69 -5.49 -8.32
N GLN A 27 8.73 -5.01 -7.64
CA GLN A 27 9.03 -5.43 -6.26
C GLN A 27 8.51 -4.40 -5.26
N VAL A 28 8.17 -4.88 -4.07
CA VAL A 28 7.92 -4.02 -2.92
C VAL A 28 9.26 -3.43 -2.50
N ILE A 29 9.44 -2.12 -2.69
CA ILE A 29 10.58 -1.39 -2.13
C ILE A 29 10.32 -1.24 -0.64
N ARG A 30 10.95 -2.10 0.16
CA ARG A 30 10.86 -2.05 1.62
C ARG A 30 11.79 -0.97 2.17
N LYS A 31 11.24 0.07 2.78
CA LYS A 31 12.01 1.03 3.59
C LYS A 31 11.71 0.75 5.07
N GLY A 32 12.60 0.06 5.76
CA GLY A 32 12.37 -0.33 7.16
C GLY A 32 11.22 -1.33 7.33
N ASN A 33 10.57 -1.32 8.49
CA ASN A 33 9.50 -2.26 8.86
C ASN A 33 8.09 -1.72 8.59
N GLY A 34 7.94 -0.59 7.88
CA GLY A 34 6.63 0.00 7.70
C GLY A 34 5.78 -0.71 6.65
N GLU A 35 4.47 -0.60 6.87
CA GLU A 35 3.43 -1.14 6.01
C GLU A 35 3.50 -0.56 4.59
N ILE A 36 2.84 -1.26 3.66
CA ILE A 36 2.74 -0.80 2.28
C ILE A 36 1.74 0.34 2.19
N ALA A 37 2.21 1.52 1.83
CA ALA A 37 1.37 2.67 1.57
C ALA A 37 1.93 3.53 0.43
N MET A 38 1.05 4.09 -0.41
CA MET A 38 1.41 4.93 -1.56
C MET A 38 0.79 6.33 -1.45
N THR A 39 1.48 7.36 -1.92
CA THR A 39 0.96 8.72 -2.04
C THR A 39 0.16 8.88 -3.33
N GLU A 40 -0.60 9.95 -3.42
CA GLU A 40 -1.32 10.36 -4.64
C GLU A 40 -0.43 10.32 -5.90
N SER A 41 0.75 10.94 -5.83
CA SER A 41 1.65 11.05 -6.98
C SER A 41 2.25 9.70 -7.38
N GLU A 42 2.56 8.84 -6.41
CA GLU A 42 3.02 7.48 -6.66
C GLU A 42 1.92 6.64 -7.28
N LEU A 43 0.66 6.76 -6.83
CA LEU A 43 -0.47 6.03 -7.40
C LEU A 43 -0.75 6.42 -8.85
N VAL A 44 -0.74 7.73 -9.16
CA VAL A 44 -0.92 8.25 -10.52
C VAL A 44 0.15 7.69 -11.45
N LYS A 45 1.42 7.72 -11.03
CA LYS A 45 2.54 7.17 -11.79
C LYS A 45 2.44 5.65 -11.93
N PHE A 46 2.13 4.96 -10.84
CA PHE A 46 2.04 3.51 -10.78
C PHE A 46 0.94 2.95 -11.66
N PHE A 47 -0.27 3.52 -11.63
CA PHE A 47 -1.36 3.06 -12.47
C PHE A 47 -1.31 3.64 -13.89
N GLY A 48 -0.47 4.64 -14.15
CA GLY A 48 -0.39 5.31 -15.46
C GLY A 48 -1.70 6.02 -15.81
N VAL A 49 -2.35 6.66 -14.83
CA VAL A 49 -3.64 7.35 -15.01
C VAL A 49 -3.53 8.81 -14.59
N THR A 50 -4.44 9.65 -15.06
CA THR A 50 -4.52 11.04 -14.58
C THR A 50 -5.03 11.11 -13.15
N TRP A 51 -4.62 12.14 -12.40
CA TRP A 51 -5.13 12.42 -11.06
C TRP A 51 -6.67 12.50 -11.02
N ARG A 52 -7.28 13.12 -12.04
CA ARG A 52 -8.75 13.21 -12.17
C ARG A 52 -9.41 11.83 -12.20
N LYS A 53 -8.90 10.90 -13.01
CA LYS A 53 -9.44 9.53 -13.12
C LYS A 53 -9.25 8.77 -11.79
N LEU A 54 -8.07 8.90 -11.18
CA LEU A 54 -7.75 8.25 -9.91
C LEU A 54 -8.65 8.76 -8.77
N ASN A 55 -8.74 10.08 -8.59
CA ASN A 55 -9.53 10.69 -7.52
C ASN A 55 -11.02 10.34 -7.64
N HIS A 56 -11.58 10.31 -8.85
CA HIS A 56 -12.97 9.87 -9.04
C HIS A 56 -13.22 8.44 -8.52
N ARG A 57 -12.33 7.50 -8.86
CA ARG A 57 -12.43 6.12 -8.38
C ARG A 57 -12.17 6.00 -6.89
N LEU A 58 -11.16 6.69 -6.37
CA LEU A 58 -10.87 6.76 -4.95
C LEU A 58 -12.07 7.25 -4.12
N GLN A 59 -12.71 8.34 -4.55
CA GLN A 59 -13.93 8.85 -3.92
C GLN A 59 -15.07 7.82 -3.97
N THR A 60 -15.16 7.06 -5.06
CA THR A 60 -16.13 5.97 -5.18
C THR A 60 -15.86 4.90 -4.12
N ILE A 61 -14.62 4.42 -3.99
CA ILE A 61 -14.21 3.44 -2.96
C ILE A 61 -14.56 3.98 -1.56
N ILE A 62 -14.17 5.21 -1.23
CA ILE A 62 -14.41 5.76 0.11
C ILE A 62 -15.91 5.87 0.43
N LYS A 63 -16.73 6.22 -0.56
CA LYS A 63 -18.18 6.39 -0.39
C LYS A 63 -18.95 5.07 -0.41
N SER A 64 -18.52 4.09 -1.21
CA SER A 64 -19.25 2.85 -1.46
C SER A 64 -18.67 1.62 -0.75
N SER A 65 -17.53 1.76 -0.05
CA SER A 65 -16.88 0.64 0.60
C SER A 65 -17.45 0.36 1.99
N ASN A 66 -17.72 -0.91 2.26
CA ASN A 66 -17.95 -1.45 3.60
C ASN A 66 -16.62 -1.68 4.37
N LEU A 67 -15.51 -1.04 3.94
CA LEU A 67 -14.20 -1.16 4.60
C LEU A 67 -14.31 -0.72 6.06
N HIS A 68 -13.72 -1.50 6.97
CA HIS A 68 -13.74 -1.22 8.41
C HIS A 68 -13.10 0.17 8.66
N PRO A 69 -13.60 1.01 9.58
CA PRO A 69 -13.07 2.34 9.83
C PRO A 69 -11.54 2.40 10.05
N GLU A 70 -10.97 1.32 10.56
CA GLU A 70 -9.52 1.15 10.78
C GLU A 70 -8.73 0.86 9.48
N GLU A 71 -9.33 0.18 8.49
CA GLU A 71 -8.77 -0.01 7.15
C GLU A 71 -8.82 1.27 6.31
N ARG A 72 -9.64 2.24 6.74
CA ARG A 72 -9.63 3.62 6.24
C ARG A 72 -8.54 4.47 6.89
N SER A 73 -7.70 3.92 7.78
CA SER A 73 -6.75 4.72 8.58
C SER A 73 -5.86 5.60 7.70
N THR A 74 -5.86 6.90 8.06
CA THR A 74 -5.29 8.06 7.36
C THR A 74 -6.02 8.54 6.08
N VAL A 75 -7.17 7.97 5.73
CA VAL A 75 -8.17 8.64 4.88
C VAL A 75 -9.20 9.35 5.77
N GLU A 76 -8.79 9.80 6.96
CA GLU A 76 -9.42 10.96 7.57
C GLU A 76 -9.15 12.13 6.63
N ARG A 77 -10.07 12.30 5.67
CA ARG A 77 -10.26 13.60 5.08
C ARG A 77 -10.35 14.55 6.27
N VAL A 78 -9.43 15.51 6.31
CA VAL A 78 -9.60 16.80 6.97
C VAL A 78 -10.86 17.42 6.38
N THR A 79 -12.00 16.89 6.76
CA THR A 79 -13.31 17.47 6.57
C THR A 79 -13.70 17.89 7.95
N VAL A 80 -13.66 19.22 8.16
CA VAL A 80 -14.11 19.94 9.34
C VAL A 80 -13.06 20.08 10.45
N ARG A 81 -12.11 21.01 10.23
CA ARG A 81 -11.88 22.15 11.14
C ARG A 81 -10.91 23.13 10.49
N ASP A 82 -11.45 24.30 10.18
CA ASP A 82 -10.82 25.61 10.13
C ASP A 82 -9.35 25.73 9.71
N LYS A 83 -9.15 26.39 8.56
CA LYS A 83 -8.02 27.30 8.28
C LYS A 83 -6.61 26.79 8.66
N GLU A 84 -6.21 25.60 8.22
CA GLU A 84 -4.78 25.36 8.01
C GLU A 84 -4.59 24.28 6.94
N LEU A 85 -4.00 24.69 5.82
CA LEU A 85 -3.58 23.79 4.74
C LEU A 85 -2.33 23.04 5.22
N ALA A 86 -2.48 22.19 6.24
CA ALA A 86 -1.40 21.38 6.76
C ALA A 86 -1.16 20.21 5.80
N GLY A 87 -0.17 20.36 4.92
CA GLY A 87 0.24 19.39 3.93
C GLY A 87 0.71 18.07 4.55
N TYR A 88 -0.23 17.14 4.74
CA TYR A 88 0.05 15.73 4.85
C TYR A 88 -0.47 15.05 3.59
N ALA A 89 0.46 14.59 2.75
CA ALA A 89 0.15 13.76 1.59
C ALA A 89 -0.55 12.49 2.09
N SER A 90 -1.82 12.34 1.74
CA SER A 90 -2.60 11.15 2.11
C SER A 90 -1.87 9.89 1.68
N LEU A 91 -1.50 9.06 2.65
CA LEU A 91 -0.92 7.75 2.42
C LEU A 91 -2.07 6.75 2.27
N TYR A 92 -2.11 6.06 1.13
CA TYR A 92 -3.12 5.07 0.83
C TYR A 92 -2.56 3.67 1.14
N PRO A 93 -3.14 2.94 2.10
CA PRO A 93 -2.68 1.60 2.48
C PRO A 93 -2.99 0.57 1.39
N LEU A 94 -2.33 -0.58 1.47
CA LEU A 94 -2.47 -1.70 0.53
C LEU A 94 -3.93 -2.05 0.14
N PRO A 95 -4.92 -2.10 1.05
CA PRO A 95 -6.30 -2.41 0.66
C PRO A 95 -6.88 -1.41 -0.36
N ILE A 96 -6.58 -0.12 -0.21
CA ILE A 96 -7.01 0.92 -1.15
C ILE A 96 -6.29 0.76 -2.49
N ILE A 97 -4.99 0.45 -2.48
CA ILE A 97 -4.20 0.21 -3.68
C ILE A 97 -4.77 -0.98 -4.48
N ILE A 98 -5.11 -2.07 -3.78
CA ILE A 98 -5.74 -3.25 -4.37
C ILE A 98 -7.11 -2.87 -4.95
N ALA A 99 -7.97 -2.22 -4.17
CA ALA A 99 -9.31 -1.82 -4.63
C ALA A 99 -9.25 -0.91 -5.87
N LEU A 100 -8.33 0.06 -5.90
CA LEU A 100 -8.12 0.93 -7.07
C LEU A 100 -7.77 0.13 -8.33
N SER A 101 -7.01 -0.95 -8.20
CA SER A 101 -6.61 -1.78 -9.35
C SER A 101 -7.77 -2.50 -10.05
N PHE A 102 -8.87 -2.74 -9.33
CA PHE A 102 -10.10 -3.31 -9.88
C PHE A 102 -11.06 -2.24 -10.42
N GLN A 103 -10.88 -0.99 -10.04
CA GLN A 103 -11.71 0.13 -10.54
C GLN A 103 -11.08 0.92 -11.68
N LEU A 104 -9.77 0.81 -11.85
CA LEU A 104 -9.02 1.48 -12.90
C LEU A 104 -8.86 0.54 -14.09
N ASP A 105 -9.35 1.01 -15.23
CA ASP A 105 -9.02 0.43 -16.53
C ASP A 105 -7.76 1.10 -17.07
N SER A 106 -6.60 0.56 -16.73
CA SER A 106 -5.29 0.98 -17.19
C SER A 106 -4.30 -0.20 -17.25
N THR A 107 -3.24 -0.05 -18.05
CA THR A 107 -2.19 -1.06 -18.17
C THR A 107 -1.52 -1.35 -16.81
N GLY A 108 -1.24 -0.32 -16.02
CA GLY A 108 -0.67 -0.50 -14.67
C GLY A 108 -1.62 -1.27 -13.74
N ALA A 109 -2.93 -1.01 -13.83
CA ALA A 109 -3.92 -1.74 -13.04
C ALA A 109 -4.04 -3.20 -13.47
N HIS A 110 -3.99 -3.49 -14.78
CA HIS A 110 -3.97 -4.85 -15.29
C HIS A 110 -2.75 -5.64 -14.82
N PHE A 111 -1.55 -5.07 -14.93
CA PHE A 111 -0.34 -5.73 -14.45
C PHE A 111 -0.34 -5.94 -12.94
N PHE A 112 -0.84 -4.97 -12.16
CA PHE A 112 -0.92 -5.15 -10.71
C PHE A 112 -1.91 -6.25 -10.32
N ARG A 113 -3.07 -6.35 -10.98
CA ARG A 113 -3.99 -7.48 -10.77
C ARG A 113 -3.33 -8.82 -11.09
N LYS A 114 -2.58 -8.91 -12.19
CA LYS A 114 -1.80 -10.12 -12.54
C LYS A 114 -0.75 -10.44 -11.48
N TYR A 115 -0.06 -9.42 -10.96
CA TYR A 115 0.89 -9.58 -9.85
C TYR A 115 0.21 -10.14 -8.60
N ILE A 116 -0.90 -9.54 -8.15
CA ILE A 116 -1.64 -10.02 -6.97
C ILE A 116 -2.10 -11.46 -7.15
N ILE A 117 -2.67 -11.82 -8.31
CA ILE A 117 -3.07 -13.20 -8.60
C ILE A 117 -1.86 -14.14 -8.51
N ASN A 118 -0.73 -13.76 -9.10
CA ASN A 118 0.48 -14.57 -9.04
C ASN A 118 0.99 -14.72 -7.60
N GLU A 119 1.03 -13.65 -6.80
CA GLU A 119 1.42 -13.72 -5.38
C GLU A 119 0.47 -14.61 -4.56
N LEU A 120 -0.83 -14.56 -4.82
CA LEU A 120 -1.82 -15.42 -4.14
C LEU A 120 -1.76 -16.88 -4.61
N GLN A 121 -1.36 -17.12 -5.86
CA GLN A 121 -1.22 -18.46 -6.44
C GLN A 121 0.14 -19.10 -6.16
N ARG A 122 1.13 -18.33 -5.67
CA ARG A 122 2.38 -18.91 -5.20
C ARG A 122 2.00 -19.92 -4.11
N PRO A 123 2.32 -21.21 -4.27
CA PRO A 123 2.21 -22.13 -3.15
C PRO A 123 3.05 -21.52 -2.02
N THR A 124 2.48 -21.47 -0.81
CA THR A 124 3.24 -21.20 0.41
C THR A 124 4.22 -22.37 0.61
N THR A 125 5.26 -22.42 -0.22
CA THR A 125 6.21 -23.52 -0.24
C THR A 125 7.13 -23.35 0.95
N THR A 126 6.72 -23.94 2.07
CA THR A 126 7.53 -24.82 2.94
C THR A 126 6.66 -25.26 4.12
N LEU A 127 5.59 -26.01 3.87
CA LEU A 127 5.16 -27.00 4.85
C LEU A 127 5.90 -28.29 4.49
N THR A 128 7.01 -28.55 5.18
CA THR A 128 7.73 -29.81 5.05
C THR A 128 6.78 -30.92 5.50
N PRO A 129 6.30 -31.81 4.60
CA PRO A 129 5.46 -32.92 5.03
C PRO A 129 6.29 -33.84 5.92
N VAL A 130 5.82 -34.07 7.14
CA VAL A 130 6.42 -35.08 8.05
C VAL A 130 5.81 -36.42 7.70
N PHE A 131 6.61 -37.33 7.16
CA PHE A 131 6.21 -38.72 6.93
C PHE A 131 6.59 -39.55 8.17
N LEU A 132 5.60 -40.20 8.80
CA LEU A 132 5.83 -41.19 9.83
C LEU A 132 5.72 -42.57 9.19
N PHE A 133 6.83 -43.31 9.14
CA PHE A 133 6.82 -44.74 8.79
C PHE A 133 6.64 -45.54 10.08
N GLY A 134 5.54 -46.29 10.16
CA GLY A 134 5.33 -47.28 11.21
C GLY A 134 5.95 -48.60 10.78
N ASP A 135 7.04 -49.00 11.41
CA ASP A 135 7.59 -50.34 11.21
C ASP A 135 6.62 -51.36 11.80
N THR A 136 5.99 -52.14 10.93
CA THR A 136 5.23 -53.32 11.35
C THR A 136 6.23 -54.47 11.46
N GLN A 137 6.77 -54.68 12.65
CA GLN A 137 7.55 -55.87 12.96
C GLN A 137 6.60 -57.07 12.98
N HIS A 138 6.75 -57.97 12.01
CA HIS A 138 6.09 -59.27 11.94
C HIS A 138 6.92 -60.33 12.66
#